data_AF-A0AAD3HGB3-F1
#
_entry.id   AF-A0AAD3HGB3-F1
#
_cell.length_a   1.000
_cell.length_b   1.000
_cell.length_c   1.000
_cell.angle_alpha   90.00
_cell.angle_beta   90.00
_cell.angle_gamma   90.00
#
_symmetry.space_group_name_H-M   'P 1'
#
loop_
_entity.id
_entity.type
_entity.pdbx_description
1 polymer ?
#
loop_
_entity_poly.entity_id
_entity_poly.type
_entity_poly.pdbx_seq_one_letter_code
_entity_poly.pdbx_strand_id
1 'polypeptide(L)'
;MAQDGLLDQRKKRFLTPKAFCAIFLGASLSAVFYATLHYIHAEGVSHPALLMLLPPAAITWLVMMIPIFMFIAYQDDFKQLNPLIPTHYILIAKRCFKAMKDNDFKVSEKNL
;
A
#
# COMPACT_ATOMS: atom_id res chain seq x y z
N MET A 1 -25.68 -17.42 13.94
CA MET A 1 -24.53 -18.24 13.52
C MET A 1 -23.28 -17.42 13.76
N ALA A 2 -22.36 -17.96 14.55
CA ALA A 2 -21.30 -17.25 15.26
C ALA A 2 -20.36 -16.42 14.36
N GLN A 3 -20.24 -15.12 14.65
CA GLN A 3 -19.27 -14.20 14.06
C GLN A 3 -18.27 -13.63 15.09
N ASP A 4 -18.17 -14.24 16.28
CA ASP A 4 -17.34 -13.73 17.39
C ASP A 4 -15.94 -14.37 17.50
N GLY A 5 -15.47 -15.09 16.47
CA GLY A 5 -14.27 -15.93 16.61
C GLY A 5 -13.00 -15.48 15.88
N LEU A 6 -13.04 -14.48 14.98
CA LEU A 6 -11.93 -14.21 14.04
C LEU A 6 -11.09 -12.97 14.37
N LEU A 7 -11.58 -12.04 15.18
CA LEU A 7 -10.80 -10.86 15.61
C LEU A 7 -9.96 -11.13 16.88
N ASP A 8 -10.30 -12.16 17.65
CA ASP A 8 -9.79 -12.37 19.02
C ASP A 8 -8.48 -13.20 19.09
N GLN A 9 -7.99 -13.68 17.94
CA GLN A 9 -6.74 -14.44 17.84
C GLN A 9 -5.55 -13.62 17.30
N ARG A 10 -5.65 -12.28 17.24
CA ARG A 10 -4.44 -11.43 17.14
C ARG A 10 -3.70 -11.44 18.47
N LYS A 11 -3.15 -12.59 18.86
CA LYS A 11 -2.02 -12.67 19.79
C LYS A 11 -1.01 -11.62 19.35
N LYS A 12 -0.75 -10.64 20.23
CA LYS A 12 0.25 -9.57 20.13
C LYS A 12 1.37 -9.93 19.15
N ARG A 13 1.18 -9.59 17.87
CA ARG A 13 2.13 -9.93 16.82
C ARG A 13 3.18 -8.85 16.77
N PHE A 14 4.39 -9.23 17.18
CA PHE A 14 5.57 -8.44 16.88
C PHE A 14 5.64 -8.26 15.36
N LEU A 15 5.87 -7.01 14.93
CA LEU A 15 6.11 -6.66 13.54
C LEU A 15 7.24 -7.55 13.00
N THR A 16 6.96 -8.31 11.94
CA THR A 16 8.00 -9.11 11.30
C THR A 16 9.07 -8.18 10.70
N PRO A 17 10.33 -8.62 10.57
CA PRO A 17 11.37 -7.83 9.89
C PRO A 17 10.94 -7.36 8.49
N LYS A 18 10.16 -8.17 7.78
CA LYS A 18 9.61 -7.85 6.46
C LYS A 18 8.55 -6.74 6.51
N ALA A 19 7.78 -6.67 7.59
CA ALA A 19 6.83 -5.57 7.80
C ALA A 19 7.54 -4.26 8.12
N PHE A 20 8.67 -4.30 8.85
CA PHE A 20 9.54 -3.12 8.99
C PHE A 20 10.07 -2.66 7.62
N CYS A 21 10.48 -3.58 6.74
CA CYS A 21 10.84 -3.23 5.37
C CYS A 21 9.67 -2.59 4.59
N ALA A 22 8.45 -3.09 4.78
CA ALA A 22 7.24 -2.52 4.17
C ALA A 22 6.98 -1.08 4.66
N ILE A 23 7.12 -0.85 5.97
CA ILE A 23 6.97 0.48 6.57
C ILE A 23 8.04 1.43 6.05
N PHE A 24 9.30 0.98 5.99
CA PHE A 24 10.40 1.77 5.45
C PHE A 24 10.17 2.13 3.97
N LEU A 25 9.69 1.18 3.17
CA LEU A 25 9.30 1.41 1.78
C LEU A 25 8.13 2.41 1.67
N GLY A 26 7.12 2.29 2.52
CA GLY A 26 6.00 3.24 2.55
C GLY A 26 6.44 4.66 2.93
N ALA A 27 7.35 4.78 3.90
CA ALA A 27 7.94 6.06 4.30
C ALA A 27 8.79 6.68 3.18
N SER A 28 9.63 5.89 2.50
CA SER A 28 10.45 6.39 1.38
C SER A 28 9.61 6.82 0.19
N LEU A 29 8.58 6.05 -0.19
CA LEU A 29 7.63 6.44 -1.24
C LEU A 29 6.86 7.71 -0.89
N SER A 30 6.48 7.87 0.38
CA SER A 30 5.81 9.08 0.86
C SER A 30 6.73 10.30 0.84
N ALA A 31 8.02 10.12 1.16
CA ALA A 31 9.02 11.17 1.04
C ALA A 31 9.24 11.59 -0.43
N VAL A 32 9.31 10.62 -1.35
CA VAL A 32 9.38 10.89 -2.79
C VAL A 32 8.14 11.66 -3.26
N PHE A 33 6.95 11.21 -2.87
CA PHE A 33 5.70 11.91 -3.22
C PHE A 33 5.67 13.35 -2.69
N TYR A 34 6.08 13.57 -1.43
CA TYR A 34 6.18 14.91 -0.86
C TYR A 34 7.15 15.81 -1.64
N ALA A 35 8.32 15.28 -2.03
CA ALA A 35 9.29 15.99 -2.85
C ALA A 35 8.71 16.31 -4.25
N THR A 36 7.98 15.37 -4.86
CA THR A 36 7.29 15.60 -6.14
C THR A 36 6.25 16.72 -6.02
N LEU A 37 5.46 16.75 -4.96
CA LEU A 37 4.49 17.83 -4.72
C LEU A 37 5.18 19.19 -4.58
N HIS A 38 6.30 19.25 -3.85
CA HIS A 38 7.08 20.49 -3.71
C HIS A 38 7.63 20.96 -5.06
N TYR A 39 8.13 20.05 -5.88
CA TYR A 39 8.64 20.38 -7.20
C TYR A 39 7.54 20.88 -8.13
N ILE A 40 6.39 20.20 -8.17
CA ILE A 40 5.23 20.64 -8.97
C ILE A 40 4.74 22.01 -8.52
N HIS A 41 4.71 22.27 -7.20
CA HIS A 41 4.26 23.56 -6.68
C HIS A 41 5.26 24.69 -6.98
N ALA A 42 6.55 24.42 -6.91
CA ALA A 42 7.60 25.39 -7.23
C ALA A 42 7.59 25.76 -8.72
N GLU A 43 7.55 24.77 -9.61
CA GLU A 43 7.54 24.98 -11.06
C GLU A 43 6.16 25.40 -11.59
N GLY A 44 5.10 25.14 -10.84
CA GLY A 44 3.72 25.52 -11.18
C GLY A 44 3.51 27.03 -11.28
N VAL A 45 4.38 27.83 -10.64
CA VAL A 45 4.38 29.30 -10.76
C VAL A 45 4.79 29.74 -12.17
N SER A 46 5.78 29.05 -12.75
CA SER A 46 6.29 29.32 -14.11
C SER A 46 5.46 28.62 -15.18
N HIS A 47 4.93 27.44 -14.88
CA HIS A 47 4.21 26.57 -15.80
C HIS A 47 2.91 26.04 -15.17
N PRO A 48 1.78 26.76 -15.26
CA PRO A 48 0.54 26.40 -14.57
C PRO A 48 -0.04 25.05 -15.01
N ALA A 49 0.33 24.56 -16.20
CA ALA A 49 -0.06 23.23 -16.68
C ALA A 49 0.47 22.09 -15.78
N LEU A 50 1.58 22.29 -15.06
CA LEU A 50 2.13 21.29 -14.14
C LEU A 50 1.20 21.00 -12.95
N LEU A 51 0.35 21.96 -12.57
CA LEU A 51 -0.65 21.75 -11.51
C LEU A 51 -1.67 20.68 -11.88
N MET A 52 -1.90 20.43 -13.17
CA MET A 52 -2.75 19.33 -13.64
C MET A 52 -2.15 17.93 -13.36
N LEU A 53 -0.87 17.84 -12.98
CA LEU A 53 -0.24 16.59 -12.56
C LEU A 53 -0.52 16.25 -11.09
N LEU A 54 -1.07 17.17 -10.29
CA LEU A 54 -1.39 16.92 -8.89
C LEU A 54 -2.40 15.78 -8.70
N PRO A 55 -3.55 15.72 -9.40
CA PRO A 55 -4.48 14.60 -9.25
C PRO A 55 -3.88 13.26 -9.68
N PRO A 56 -3.22 13.13 -10.86
CA PRO A 56 -2.51 11.89 -11.21
C PRO A 56 -1.45 11.47 -10.20
N ALA A 57 -0.67 12.41 -9.65
CA ALA A 57 0.34 12.11 -8.64
C ALA A 57 -0.29 11.53 -7.36
N ALA A 58 -1.39 12.13 -6.89
CA ALA A 58 -2.12 11.65 -5.72
C ALA A 58 -2.72 10.25 -5.93
N ILE A 59 -3.33 10.00 -7.10
CA ILE A 59 -3.86 8.67 -7.45
C ILE A 59 -2.74 7.64 -7.49
N THR A 60 -1.60 7.98 -8.10
CA THR A 60 -0.46 7.08 -8.19
C THR A 60 0.08 6.74 -6.80
N TRP A 61 0.21 7.71 -5.90
CA TRP A 61 0.62 7.48 -4.52
C TRP A 61 -0.36 6.55 -3.78
N LEU A 62 -1.68 6.77 -3.91
CA LEU A 62 -2.69 5.90 -3.30
C LEU A 62 -2.58 4.45 -3.81
N VAL A 63 -2.49 4.27 -5.13
CA VAL A 63 -2.35 2.95 -5.75
C VAL A 63 -1.10 2.23 -5.28
N MET A 64 0.01 2.95 -5.06
CA MET A 64 1.25 2.36 -4.51
C MET A 64 1.17 2.05 -3.02
N MET A 65 0.44 2.84 -2.23
CA MET A 65 0.36 2.62 -0.78
C MET A 65 -0.60 1.49 -0.38
N ILE A 66 -1.67 1.25 -1.16
CA ILE A 66 -2.66 0.22 -0.85
C ILE A 66 -2.03 -1.19 -0.69
N PRO A 67 -1.20 -1.70 -1.62
CA PRO A 67 -0.52 -2.98 -1.45
C PRO A 67 0.39 -3.05 -0.22
N ILE A 68 1.00 -1.93 0.17
CA ILE A 68 1.90 -1.86 1.33
C ILE A 68 1.10 -1.97 2.63
N PHE A 69 0.02 -1.21 2.76
CA PHE A 69 -0.86 -1.31 3.92
C PHE A 69 -1.49 -2.69 4.05
N MET A 70 -1.88 -3.28 2.92
CA MET A 70 -2.43 -4.63 2.87
C MET A 70 -1.39 -5.68 3.27
N PHE A 71 -0.14 -5.55 2.81
CA PHE A 71 0.94 -6.42 3.27
C PHE A 71 1.17 -6.30 4.79
N ILE A 72 1.09 -5.09 5.36
CA ILE A 72 1.27 -4.86 6.80
C ILE A 72 0.08 -5.40 7.60
N ALA A 73 -1.14 -5.31 7.09
CA ALA A 73 -2.34 -5.83 7.74
C ALA A 73 -2.43 -7.36 7.69
N TYR A 74 -2.00 -7.97 6.58
CA TYR A 74 -2.12 -9.39 6.26
C TYR A 74 -0.74 -10.06 6.11
N GLN A 75 0.18 -9.77 7.03
CA GLN A 75 1.57 -10.26 6.98
C GLN A 75 1.70 -11.78 6.89
N ASP A 76 0.68 -12.50 7.37
CA ASP A 76 0.66 -13.95 7.36
C ASP A 76 0.53 -14.55 5.96
N ASP A 77 -0.33 -13.95 5.14
CA ASP A 77 -0.68 -14.45 3.81
C ASP A 77 0.47 -14.22 2.82
N PHE A 78 1.37 -13.29 3.17
CA PHE A 78 2.53 -12.91 2.37
C PHE A 78 3.88 -13.30 2.98
N LYS A 79 3.93 -14.24 3.94
CA LYS A 79 5.18 -14.66 4.64
C LYS A 79 6.36 -14.97 3.72
N GLN A 80 6.12 -15.47 2.52
CA GLN A 80 7.16 -15.82 1.55
C GLN A 80 7.61 -14.65 0.68
N LEU A 81 6.82 -13.60 0.57
CA LEU A 81 7.11 -12.44 -0.28
C LEU A 81 7.93 -11.40 0.50
N ASN A 82 8.60 -10.52 -0.25
CA ASN A 82 9.36 -9.40 0.30
C ASN A 82 8.96 -8.13 -0.47
N PRO A 83 8.38 -7.12 0.18
CA PRO A 83 7.87 -5.93 -0.49
C PRO A 83 8.96 -5.08 -1.16
N LEU A 84 10.23 -5.23 -0.76
CA LEU A 84 11.35 -4.51 -1.39
C LEU A 84 11.70 -5.05 -2.77
N ILE A 85 11.34 -6.31 -3.08
CA ILE A 85 11.64 -6.91 -4.38
C ILE A 85 10.51 -6.51 -5.35
N PRO A 86 10.81 -5.82 -6.47
CA PRO A 86 9.78 -5.31 -7.39
C PRO A 86 8.81 -6.40 -7.87
N THR A 87 9.32 -7.59 -8.21
CA THR A 87 8.52 -8.72 -8.67
C THR A 87 7.53 -9.19 -7.60
N HIS A 88 7.96 -9.25 -6.34
CA HIS A 88 7.12 -9.64 -5.21
C HIS A 88 6.09 -8.56 -4.91
N TYR A 89 6.48 -7.30 -4.98
CA TYR A 89 5.57 -6.17 -4.82
C TYR A 89 4.43 -6.21 -5.86
N ILE A 90 4.75 -6.47 -7.14
CA ILE A 90 3.74 -6.61 -8.19
C ILE A 90 2.80 -7.79 -7.91
N LEU A 91 3.31 -8.91 -7.38
CA LEU A 91 2.47 -10.05 -6.99
C LEU A 91 1.53 -9.71 -5.82
N ILE A 92 2.03 -9.03 -4.80
CA ILE A 92 1.22 -8.54 -3.67
C ILE A 92 0.13 -7.60 -4.19
N ALA A 93 0.50 -6.63 -5.04
CA ALA A 93 -0.42 -5.70 -5.65
C ALA A 93 -1.50 -6.42 -6.47
N LYS A 94 -1.12 -7.38 -7.33
CA LYS A 94 -2.08 -8.16 -8.13
C LYS A 94 -3.07 -8.91 -7.25
N ARG A 95 -2.61 -9.59 -6.19
CA ARG A 95 -3.50 -10.30 -5.26
C ARG A 95 -4.42 -9.34 -4.51
N CYS A 96 -3.86 -8.23 -4.02
CA CYS A 96 -4.60 -7.17 -3.35
C CYS A 96 -5.71 -6.57 -4.23
N PHE A 97 -5.37 -6.11 -5.43
CA PHE A 97 -6.34 -5.51 -6.35
C PHE A 97 -7.37 -6.52 -6.86
N LYS A 98 -6.98 -7.78 -7.05
CA LYS A 98 -7.93 -8.85 -7.37
C LYS A 98 -8.89 -9.09 -6.21
N ALA A 99 -8.39 -9.23 -4.99
CA ALA A 99 -9.21 -9.42 -3.79
C ALA A 99 -10.20 -8.27 -3.57
N MET A 100 -9.76 -7.02 -3.77
CA MET A 100 -10.63 -5.84 -3.69
C MET A 100 -11.71 -5.85 -4.78
N LYS A 101 -11.35 -6.20 -6.01
CA LYS A 101 -12.31 -6.28 -7.13
C LYS A 101 -13.37 -7.36 -6.89
N ASP A 102 -12.96 -8.51 -6.35
CA ASP A 102 -13.84 -9.66 -6.18
C ASP A 102 -14.79 -9.52 -4.97
N ASN A 103 -14.63 -8.49 -4.13
CA ASN A 103 -15.36 -8.32 -2.86
C ASN A 103 -15.93 -6.91 -2.65
N ASP A 104 -16.37 -6.22 -3.70
CA ASP A 104 -16.95 -4.86 -3.62
C ASP A 104 -16.05 -3.86 -2.86
N PHE A 105 -14.74 -3.91 -3.11
CA PHE A 105 -13.72 -3.11 -2.41
C PHE A 105 -13.59 -3.37 -0.90
N LYS A 106 -14.24 -4.42 -0.38
CA LYS A 106 -13.98 -4.94 0.95
C LYS A 106 -12.87 -5.98 0.86
N VAL A 107 -12.00 -6.00 1.85
CA VAL A 107 -10.93 -7.00 1.94
C VAL A 107 -11.17 -7.88 3.15
N SER A 108 -11.15 -9.19 2.95
CA SER A 108 -11.20 -10.19 4.02
C SER A 108 -10.01 -11.14 3.88
N GLU A 109 -9.53 -11.70 4.99
CA GLU A 109 -8.41 -12.67 5.01
C GLU A 109 -8.63 -13.85 4.06
N LYS A 110 -9.88 -14.29 3.88
CA LYS A 110 -10.20 -15.42 2.99
C LYS A 110 -9.89 -15.17 1.51
N ASN A 111 -9.67 -13.91 1.13
CA ASN A 111 -9.57 -13.49 -0.26
C ASN A 111 -8.13 -13.11 -0.68
N LEU A 112 -7.15 -13.20 0.23
CA LEU A 112 -5.75 -12.75 0.03
C LEU A 112 -4.74 -13.90 -0.11
#